data_AF-A0A2V7VA34-F1
#
_entry.id   AF-A0A2V7VA34-F1
#
_cell.length_a   1.000
_cell.length_b   1.000
_cell.length_c   1.000
_cell.angle_alpha   90.00
_cell.angle_beta   90.00
_cell.angle_gamma   90.00
#
_symmetry.space_group_name_H-M   'P 1'
#
loop_
_entity.id
_entity.type
_entity.pdbx_description
1 polymer ?
#
loop_
_entity_poly.entity_id
_entity_poly.type
_entity_poly.pdbx_seq_one_letter_code
_entity_poly.pdbx_strand_id
1 'polypeptide(L)' 'YFPRLAEVAHKVLYGSDWPSPGVKSMADNLRDFQTLPLPEEAMTRILETNARALFP' A
#
# COMPACT_ATOMS: atom_id res chain seq x y z
N TYR A 1 4.63 12.29 -4.70
CA TYR A 1 5.52 11.38 -5.46
C TYR A 1 6.58 10.85 -4.51
N PHE A 2 6.71 9.52 -4.36
CA PHE A 2 7.67 8.87 -3.46
C PHE A 2 8.70 8.04 -4.28
N PRO A 3 9.72 8.68 -4.86
CA PRO A 3 10.64 8.03 -5.83
C PRO A 3 11.38 6.81 -5.26
N ARG A 4 11.60 6.79 -3.95
CA ARG A 4 12.40 5.77 -3.25
C ARG A 4 11.54 4.77 -2.46
N LEU A 5 10.22 4.77 -2.69
CA LEU A 5 9.30 3.91 -1.92
C LEU A 5 9.67 2.42 -2.06
N ALA A 6 10.11 2.01 -3.25
CA ALA A 6 10.57 0.65 -3.51
C ALA A 6 11.80 0.26 -2.67
N GLU A 7 12.75 1.17 -2.44
CA GLU A 7 13.97 0.90 -1.65
C GLU A 7 13.66 0.57 -0.19
N VAL A 8 12.56 1.12 0.34
CA VAL A 8 12.14 0.95 1.73
C VAL A 8 10.85 0.12 1.85
N ALA A 9 10.43 -0.58 0.80
CA ALA A 9 9.14 -1.28 0.75
C ALA A 9 8.94 -2.28 1.90
N HIS A 10 10.01 -2.84 2.47
CA HIS A 10 9.97 -3.75 3.63
C HIS A 10 9.60 -3.08 4.97
N LYS A 11 9.51 -1.74 5.02
CA LYS A 11 9.12 -0.95 6.21
C LYS A 11 7.81 -0.20 6.02
N VAL A 12 7.07 -0.50 4.96
CA VAL A 12 5.90 0.26 4.53
C VAL A 12 4.64 -0.59 4.66
N LEU A 13 3.56 0.01 5.14
CA LEU A 13 2.24 -0.59 5.20
C LEU A 13 1.26 0.24 4.38
N TYR A 14 0.33 -0.44 3.72
CA TYR A 14 -0.83 0.20 3.11
C TYR A 14 -1.99 0.28 4.11
N GLY A 15 -2.69 1.42 4.09
CA GLY A 15 -3.95 1.61 4.79
C GLY A 15 -4.84 2.51 3.94
N SER A 16 -6.08 2.08 3.69
CA SER A 16 -7.00 2.81 2.81
C SER A 16 -7.53 4.13 3.40
N ASP A 17 -7.42 4.28 4.73
CA ASP A 17 -8.05 5.37 5.50
C ASP A 17 -9.58 5.46 5.33
N TRP A 18 -10.25 4.44 4.79
CA TRP A 18 -11.72 4.42 4.78
C TRP A 18 -12.28 4.18 6.20
N PRO A 19 -13.36 4.86 6.64
CA PRO A 19 -14.26 5.77 5.90
C PRO A 19 -13.98 7.27 6.08
N SER A 20 -12.71 7.69 6.15
CA SER A 20 -12.35 9.10 6.33
C SER A 20 -12.87 9.99 5.18
N PRO A 21 -13.17 11.28 5.43
CA PRO A 21 -13.63 12.21 4.41
C PRO A 21 -12.70 12.26 3.19
N GLY A 22 -13.26 12.10 1.99
CA GLY A 22 -12.51 12.10 0.73
C GLY A 22 -12.09 10.72 0.22
N VAL A 23 -12.19 9.65 1.03
CA VAL A 23 -11.96 8.27 0.59
C VAL A 23 -13.26 7.63 0.11
N LYS A 24 -13.45 7.49 -1.20
CA LYS A 24 -14.69 7.00 -1.81
C LYS A 24 -15.04 5.56 -1.42
N SER A 25 -14.07 4.64 -1.50
CA SER A 25 -14.22 3.25 -1.06
C SER A 25 -12.86 2.60 -0.84
N MET A 26 -12.80 1.55 -0.01
CA MET A 26 -11.58 0.75 0.17
C MET A 26 -11.07 0.16 -1.15
N ALA A 27 -11.98 -0.30 -2.02
CA ALA A 27 -11.64 -0.96 -3.27
C ALA A 27 -11.10 0.02 -4.32
N ASP A 28 -11.73 1.18 -4.48
CA ASP A 28 -11.26 2.21 -5.41
C ASP A 28 -9.87 2.73 -4.97
N ASN A 29 -9.68 2.98 -3.66
CA ASN A 29 -8.39 3.40 -3.11
C ASN A 29 -7.27 2.38 -3.36
N LEU A 30 -7.57 1.09 -3.19
CA LEU A 30 -6.61 0.01 -3.45
C LEU A 30 -6.24 -0.05 -4.94
N ARG A 31 -7.23 0.04 -5.84
CA ARG A 31 -6.96 0.04 -7.29
C ARG A 31 -6.09 1.20 -7.70
N ASP A 32 -6.36 2.40 -7.17
CA ASP A 32 -5.54 3.58 -7.42
C ASP A 32 -4.10 3.37 -6.94
N PHE A 33 -3.91 2.81 -5.73
CA PHE A 33 -2.59 2.47 -5.21
C PHE A 33 -1.83 1.46 -6.09
N GLN A 34 -2.54 0.46 -6.64
CA GLN A 34 -1.96 -0.54 -7.55
C GLN A 34 -1.49 0.04 -8.89
N THR A 35 -1.94 1.23 -9.28
CA THR A 35 -1.45 1.92 -10.49
C THR A 35 -0.06 2.56 -10.32
N LEU A 36 0.47 2.63 -9.10
CA LEU A 36 1.79 3.19 -8.86
C LEU A 36 2.87 2.37 -9.57
N PRO A 37 3.89 3.01 -10.19
CA PRO A 37 4.95 2.33 -10.91
C PRO A 37 5.97 1.72 -9.92
N LEU A 38 5.53 0.70 -9.18
CA LEU A 38 6.33 -0.05 -8.22
C LEU A 38 6.60 -1.46 -8.76
N PRO A 39 7.77 -2.05 -8.45
CA PRO A 39 8.00 -3.46 -8.71
C PRO A 39 6.95 -4.33 -8.00
N GLU A 40 6.57 -5.45 -8.61
CA GLU A 40 5.58 -6.39 -8.07
C GLU A 40 5.92 -6.83 -6.64
N GLU A 41 7.19 -7.13 -6.36
CA GLU A 41 7.65 -7.51 -5.02
C GLU A 41 7.37 -6.42 -3.98
N ALA A 42 7.58 -5.14 -4.33
CA ALA A 42 7.29 -4.03 -3.43
C ALA A 42 5.77 -3.92 -3.18
N MET A 43 4.95 -4.14 -4.22
CA MET A 43 3.49 -4.15 -4.09
C MET A 43 3.03 -5.25 -3.12
N THR A 44 3.51 -6.48 -3.27
CA THR A 44 3.19 -7.60 -2.38
C THR A 44 3.64 -7.34 -0.94
N ARG A 45 4.82 -6.74 -0.74
CA ARG A 45 5.29 -6.37 0.61
C ARG A 45 4.36 -5.38 1.29
N ILE A 46 4.01 -4.32 0.59
CA ILE A 46 3.24 -3.20 1.13
C ILE A 46 1.78 -3.58 1.40
N LEU A 47 1.16 -4.35 0.50
CA LEU A 47 -0.26 -4.71 0.58
C LEU A 47 -0.55 -5.91 1.48
N GLU A 48 0.42 -6.79 1.72
CA GLU A 48 0.15 -8.08 2.36
C GLU A 48 1.22 -8.46 3.39
N THR A 49 2.45 -8.73 2.95
CA THR A 49 3.37 -9.53 3.79
C THR A 49 3.91 -8.77 4.99
N ASN A 50 4.13 -7.45 4.87
CA ASN A 50 4.59 -6.63 5.99
C ASN A 50 3.53 -6.54 7.09
N ALA A 51 2.25 -6.35 6.74
CA ALA A 51 1.17 -6.24 7.70
C ALA A 51 0.99 -7.55 8.48
N ARG A 52 1.01 -8.68 7.75
CA ARG A 52 0.91 -10.03 8.32
C ARG A 52 2.08 -10.39 9.24
N ALA A 53 3.27 -9.85 8.97
CA ALA A 53 4.43 -10.04 9.84
C ALA A 53 4.38 -9.17 11.11
N LEU A 54 3.78 -7.98 11.03
CA LEU A 54 3.72 -7.03 12.15
C LEU A 54 2.53 -7.29 13.09
N PHE A 55 1.39 -7.71 12.54
CA PHE A 55 0.13 -7.92 13.26
C PHE A 55 -0.35 -9.37 13.08
N PRO A 56 0.00 -10.30 13.99
CA PRO A 56 -0.45 -11.69 13.94
C PRO A 56 -1.92 -11.88 14.34
#